data_AF-A0A0Z8MAE0-F1
#
_entry.id   AF-A0A0Z8MAE0-F1
#
_cell.length_a   1.000
_cell.length_b   1.000
_cell.length_c   1.000
_cell.angle_alpha   90.00
_cell.angle_beta   90.00
_cell.angle_gamma   90.00
#
_symmetry.space_group_name_H-M   'P 1'
#
loop_
_entity.id
_entity.type
_entity.pdbx_description
1 polymer ?
#
loop_
_entity_poly.entity_id
_entity_poly.type
_entity_poly.pdbx_seq_one_letter_code
_entity_poly.pdbx_strand_id
1 'polypeptide(L)' 'MVTHSTAAASRAKRVLFIKDGILYNQIYRGERTSQEMYQLISDTLTIMANRGE' A
#
# COMPACT_ATOMS: atom_id res chain seq x y z
N MET A 1 10.54 7.71 2.72
CA MET A 1 10.57 6.55 3.65
C MET A 1 10.27 5.31 2.84
N VAL A 2 10.99 4.21 3.09
CA VAL A 2 10.69 2.88 2.55
C VAL A 2 10.39 1.98 3.75
N THR A 3 9.35 1.16 3.68
CA THR A 3 8.96 0.28 4.79
C THR A 3 8.24 -0.96 4.28
N HIS A 4 8.43 -2.07 4.97
CA HIS A 4 7.64 -3.30 4.79
C HIS A 4 6.46 -3.39 5.76
N SER A 5 6.30 -2.41 6.67
CA SER A 5 5.21 -2.40 7.64
C SER A 5 3.99 -1.67 7.07
N THR A 6 2.90 -2.41 6.84
CA THR A 6 1.59 -1.86 6.47
C THR A 6 1.10 -0.85 7.51
N ALA A 7 1.37 -1.07 8.81
CA ALA A 7 1.00 -0.16 9.89
C ALA A 7 1.78 1.15 9.86
N ALA A 8 3.06 1.13 9.49
CA ALA A 8 3.81 2.36 9.28
C ALA A 8 3.32 3.10 8.03
N ALA A 9 3.11 2.36 6.93
CA ALA A 9 2.61 2.92 5.67
C ALA A 9 1.21 3.53 5.79
N SER A 10 0.33 2.96 6.62
CA SER A 10 -1.04 3.45 6.79
C SER A 10 -1.10 4.84 7.41
N ARG A 11 -0.03 5.31 8.07
CA ARG A 11 0.11 6.66 8.61
C ARG A 11 0.48 7.71 7.56
N ALA A 12 0.88 7.30 6.35
CA ALA A 12 1.27 8.20 5.29
C ALA A 12 0.06 8.85 4.58
N LYS A 13 0.30 9.99 3.93
CA LYS A 13 -0.68 10.64 3.04
C LYS A 13 -0.79 9.96 1.68
N ARG A 14 0.28 9.29 1.24
CA ARG A 14 0.37 8.55 -0.02
C ARG A 14 1.30 7.35 0.16
N VAL A 15 0.92 6.22 -0.41
CA VAL A 15 1.73 4.98 -0.44
C VAL A 15 1.91 4.58 -1.89
N LEU A 16 3.13 4.27 -2.28
CA LEU A 16 3.50 3.84 -3.62
C LEU A 16 3.94 2.37 -3.55
N PHE A 17 3.39 1.56 -4.44
CA PHE A 17 3.77 0.16 -4.61
C PHE A 17 4.65 0.06 -5.84
N ILE A 18 5.91 -0.33 -5.63
CA ILE A 18 6.91 -0.49 -6.68
C ILE A 18 7.20 -1.98 -6.82
N LYS A 19 7.20 -2.48 -8.07
CA LYS A 19 7.57 -3.84 -8.42
C LYS A 19 8.50 -3.78 -9.64
N ASP A 20 9.64 -4.46 -9.56
CA ASP A 20 10.64 -4.53 -10.64
C ASP A 20 11.07 -3.16 -11.18
N GLY A 21 11.22 -2.18 -10.29
CA GLY A 21 11.60 -0.80 -10.65
C GLY A 21 10.48 0.04 -11.25
N ILE A 22 9.26 -0.50 -11.38
CA ILE A 22 8.11 0.18 -11.97
C ILE A 22 7.09 0.52 -10.87
N LEU A 23 6.52 1.73 -10.93
CA LEU A 23 5.38 2.09 -10.10
C LEU A 23 4.15 1.29 -10.55
N TYR A 24 3.75 0.31 -9.75
CA TYR A 24 2.64 -0.59 -10.06
C TYR A 24 1.28 -0.03 -9.63
N ASN A 25 1.21 0.49 -8.40
CA ASN A 25 -0.01 1.05 -7.85
C ASN A 25 0.32 2.16 -6.85
N GLN A 26 -0.67 2.98 -6.53
CA GLN A 26 -0.56 4.01 -5.51
C GLN A 26 -1.88 4.22 -4.78
N ILE A 27 -1.79 4.52 -3.50
CA ILE A 27 -2.93 4.85 -2.66
C ILE A 27 -2.73 6.26 -2.10
N TYR A 28 -3.75 7.10 -2.26
CA TYR A 28 -3.86 8.38 -1.55
C TYR A 28 -4.79 8.20 -0.37
N ARG A 29 -4.41 8.77 0.78
CA ARG A 29 -5.21 8.69 2.00
C ARG A 29 -6.60 9.32 1.81
N GLY A 30 -6.63 10.57 1.31
CA GLY A 30 -7.86 11.38 1.36
C GLY A 30 -8.33 11.51 2.81
N GLU A 31 -9.62 11.28 3.03
CA GLU A 31 -10.26 11.31 4.35
C GLU A 31 -10.21 9.97 5.10
N ARG A 32 -9.51 8.96 4.57
CA ARG A 32 -9.42 7.65 5.21
C ARG A 32 -8.68 7.73 6.54
N THR A 33 -9.24 7.04 7.53
CA THR A 33 -8.58 6.75 8.79
C THR A 33 -7.36 5.85 8.56
N SER A 34 -6.45 5.82 9.53
CA SER A 34 -5.28 4.93 9.47
C SER A 34 -5.67 3.44 9.42
N GLN A 35 -6.86 3.08 9.94
CA GLN A 35 -7.37 1.71 9.93
C GLN A 35 -7.87 1.31 8.53
N GLU A 36 -8.66 2.19 7.89
CA GLU A 36 -9.12 1.97 6.51
C GLU A 36 -7.95 1.98 5.52
N MET A 37 -6.97 2.87 5.73
CA MET A 37 -5.73 2.90 4.96
C MET A 37 -4.95 1.59 5.14
N TYR A 38 -4.88 1.06 6.36
CA TYR A 38 -4.21 -0.21 6.64
C TYR A 38 -4.86 -1.39 5.90
N GLN A 39 -6.19 -1.48 5.95
CA GLN A 39 -6.93 -2.52 5.26
C GLN A 39 -6.70 -2.44 3.75
N LEU A 40 -6.83 -1.24 3.17
CA LEU A 40 -6.64 -1.03 1.74
C LEU A 40 -5.22 -1.37 1.26
N ILE A 41 -4.19 -1.03 2.04
CA ILE A 41 -2.81 -1.42 1.72
C ILE A 41 -2.66 -2.95 1.80
N SER A 42 -3.20 -3.59 2.83
CA SER A 42 -3.15 -5.05 3.00
C SER A 42 -3.81 -5.78 1.84
N ASP A 43 -5.01 -5.37 1.45
CA ASP A 43 -5.75 -5.95 0.32
C ASP A 43 -4.96 -5.79 -0.99
N THR A 44 -4.37 -4.61 -1.21
CA THR A 44 -3.51 -4.35 -2.38
C THR A 44 -2.29 -5.28 -2.40
N LEU A 45 -1.64 -5.49 -1.26
CA LEU A 45 -0.49 -6.41 -1.15
C LEU A 45 -0.91 -7.86 -1.43
N THR A 46 -2.06 -8.32 -0.91
CA THR A 46 -2.59 -9.66 -1.20
C THR A 46 -2.87 -9.86 -2.69
N ILE A 47 -3.48 -8.87 -3.35
CA ILE A 47 -3.72 -8.91 -4.80
C ILE A 47 -2.39 -8.95 -5.57
N MET A 48 -1.40 -8.16 -5.15
CA MET A 48 -0.07 -8.14 -5.79
C MET A 48 0.69 -9.45 -5.61
N ALA A 49 0.53 -10.13 -4.47
CA ALA A 49 1.11 -11.44 -4.21
C ALA A 49 0.44 -12.53 -5.06
N ASN A 50 -0.89 -12.49 -5.18
CA ASN A 50 -1.66 -13.49 -5.93
C ASN A 50 -1.56 -13.32 -7.46
N ARG A 51 -1.18 -12.15 -7.97
CA ARG A 51 -0.87 -11.93 -9.41
C ARG A 51 0.55 -12.37 -9.80
N GLY A 52 1.18 -13.21 -8.98
CA GLY A 52 2.49 -13.82 -9.22
C GLY A 52 2.45 -15.24 -9.80
N GLU A 53 1.26 -15.76 -10.13
CA GLU A 53 1.04 -17.03 -10.85
C GLU A 53 0.36 -16.78 -12.20
#